data_AF-A0A165GG29-F1
#
_entry.id   AF-A0A165GG29-F1
#
_cell.length_a   1.000
_cell.length_b   1.000
_cell.length_c   1.000
_cell.angle_alpha   90.00
_cell.angle_beta   90.00
_cell.angle_gamma   90.00
#
_symmetry.space_group_name_H-M   'P 1'
#
loop_
_entity.id
_entity.type
_entity.pdbx_description
1 polymer ?
#
loop_
_entity_poly.entity_id
_entity_poly.type
_entity_poly.pdbx_seq_one_letter_code
_entity_poly.pdbx_strand_id
1 'polypeptide(L)'
;MSHPQKSQSSAGPHSSGNFTIPGGHSDYPPVTQQHLPSSLQFSPYGNDWPAVPGTQMTSQMNQQYYQSPMTNAGYPVDTMPTQAAVSAGPPQNLQRCTWEGGWCGIYLDDLTPSGIQRHLKDHHFNTKDRPWSNRNRGKCLWSPDCRSDLMNYESLGKHIAQVHLKSTLEICDICGGHFARSDALLRHRRENCG
;
A
#
# COMPACT_ATOMS: atom_id res chain seq x y z
N MET A 1 -16.76 69.98 -42.69
CA MET A 1 -15.40 69.46 -42.38
C MET A 1 -15.41 69.13 -40.89
N SER A 2 -15.75 67.87 -40.60
CA SER A 2 -16.05 67.38 -39.25
C SER A 2 -14.77 66.93 -38.58
N HIS A 3 -14.50 67.46 -37.39
CA HIS A 3 -13.40 67.03 -36.53
C HIS A 3 -13.72 65.68 -35.85
N PRO A 4 -12.73 64.77 -35.71
CA PRO A 4 -12.93 63.46 -35.09
C PRO A 4 -12.92 63.52 -33.55
N GLN A 5 -13.83 62.74 -32.96
CA GLN A 5 -13.93 62.46 -31.52
C GLN A 5 -12.74 61.65 -31.02
N LYS A 6 -12.11 62.09 -29.92
CA LYS A 6 -11.28 61.23 -29.06
C LYS A 6 -12.19 60.54 -28.04
N SER A 7 -12.26 59.22 -28.11
CA SER A 7 -12.83 58.36 -27.07
C SER A 7 -11.80 58.20 -25.93
N GLN A 8 -12.10 58.77 -24.78
CA GLN A 8 -11.50 58.40 -23.50
C GLN A 8 -12.64 57.99 -22.56
N SER A 9 -12.63 56.73 -22.14
CA SER A 9 -13.47 56.16 -21.09
C SER A 9 -12.73 54.89 -20.64
N SER A 10 -12.58 54.52 -19.38
CA SER A 10 -12.84 55.13 -18.08
C SER A 10 -12.31 54.06 -17.11
N ALA A 11 -11.26 54.36 -16.35
CA ALA A 11 -10.81 53.49 -15.27
C ALA A 11 -11.75 53.66 -14.08
N GLY A 12 -12.45 52.59 -13.71
CA GLY A 12 -13.21 52.49 -12.46
C GLY A 12 -12.41 51.68 -11.43
N PRO A 13 -12.22 52.17 -10.19
CA PRO A 13 -11.58 51.43 -9.12
C PRO A 13 -12.57 50.45 -8.49
N HIS A 14 -12.27 49.14 -8.52
CA HIS A 14 -12.99 48.18 -7.71
C HIS A 14 -12.44 48.17 -6.29
N SER A 15 -13.31 48.65 -5.42
CA SER A 15 -13.20 48.83 -3.98
C SER A 15 -12.90 47.54 -3.24
N SER A 16 -11.91 47.62 -2.35
CA SER A 16 -11.60 46.66 -1.31
C SER A 16 -12.80 46.49 -0.37
N GLY A 17 -13.47 45.35 -0.45
CA GLY A 17 -14.47 44.93 0.52
C GLY A 17 -13.77 44.45 1.80
N ASN A 18 -13.79 45.31 2.82
CA ASN A 18 -13.29 45.03 4.15
C ASN A 18 -14.29 44.12 4.87
N PHE A 19 -13.98 42.82 5.00
CA PHE A 19 -14.82 41.88 5.74
C PHE A 19 -14.45 41.94 7.22
N THR A 20 -15.21 42.74 7.97
CA THR A 20 -15.16 42.79 9.44
C THR A 20 -15.64 41.46 10.02
N ILE A 21 -14.73 40.66 10.56
CA ILE A 21 -15.07 39.50 11.39
C ILE A 21 -15.47 40.02 12.78
N PRO A 22 -16.70 39.75 13.28
CA PRO A 22 -17.06 40.07 14.65
C PRO A 22 -16.30 39.17 15.63
N GLY A 23 -15.70 39.81 16.63
CA GLY A 23 -14.96 39.16 17.70
C GLY A 23 -15.83 38.23 18.54
N GLY A 24 -15.51 36.94 18.48
CA GLY A 24 -15.89 35.98 19.50
C GLY A 24 -14.94 36.09 20.68
N HIS A 25 -15.45 36.61 21.79
CA HIS A 25 -14.78 36.55 23.08
C HIS A 25 -14.66 35.07 23.48
N SER A 26 -13.41 34.60 23.60
CA SER A 26 -13.11 33.32 24.23
C SER A 26 -13.10 33.52 25.73
N ASP A 27 -14.26 33.37 26.37
CA ASP A 27 -14.35 33.07 27.80
C ASP A 27 -13.99 31.60 28.02
N TYR A 28 -12.70 31.28 27.90
CA TYR A 28 -12.15 30.08 28.50
C TYR A 28 -11.68 30.43 29.92
N PRO A 29 -12.15 29.73 30.96
CA PRO A 29 -11.61 29.92 32.30
C PRO A 29 -10.11 29.57 32.30
N PRO A 30 -9.29 30.24 33.12
CA PRO A 30 -7.89 29.86 33.27
C PRO A 30 -7.82 28.41 33.76
N VAL A 31 -7.11 27.56 33.01
CA VAL A 31 -6.70 26.25 33.49
C VAL A 31 -5.86 26.46 34.74
N THR A 32 -6.46 26.15 35.88
CA THR A 32 -5.76 26.03 37.15
C THR A 32 -4.76 24.89 36.99
N GLN A 33 -3.46 25.22 37.07
CA GLN A 33 -2.40 24.24 37.17
C GLN A 33 -2.60 23.49 38.50
N GLN A 34 -3.30 22.35 38.45
CA GLN A 34 -3.32 21.43 39.57
C GLN A 34 -1.97 20.74 39.58
N HIS A 35 -1.19 21.07 40.60
CA HIS A 35 0.01 20.35 40.99
C HIS A 35 -0.37 18.87 41.21
N LEU A 36 0.14 18.00 40.34
CA LEU A 36 0.12 16.56 40.54
C LEU A 36 1.01 16.23 41.75
N PRO A 37 0.57 15.35 42.67
CA PRO A 37 1.45 14.86 43.71
C PRO A 37 2.61 14.05 43.09
N SER A 38 3.82 14.48 43.42
CA SER A 38 5.08 13.79 43.12
C SER A 38 5.16 12.47 43.88
N SER A 39 4.55 11.40 43.38
CA SER A 39 4.82 10.03 43.85
C SER A 39 4.21 8.95 42.96
N LEU A 40 4.67 8.85 41.71
CA LEU A 40 4.70 7.57 41.00
C LEU A 40 6.04 7.41 40.29
N GLN A 41 7.02 6.94 41.07
CA GLN A 41 8.24 6.33 40.54
C GLN A 41 7.84 5.07 39.78
N PHE A 42 7.71 5.18 38.45
CA PHE A 42 7.73 3.99 37.60
C PHE A 42 9.19 3.65 37.30
N SER A 43 9.64 2.60 37.98
CA SER A 43 10.95 1.98 37.81
C SER A 43 11.12 1.45 36.38
N PRO A 44 12.29 1.60 35.74
CA PRO A 44 12.62 0.87 34.53
C PRO A 44 13.02 -0.56 34.92
N TYR A 45 12.67 -1.53 34.06
CA TYR A 45 12.97 -2.96 34.17
C TYR A 45 12.05 -3.79 35.09
N GLY A 46 11.03 -4.39 34.49
CA GLY A 46 10.29 -5.52 35.02
C GLY A 46 10.08 -6.54 33.89
N ASN A 47 11.10 -7.38 33.67
CA ASN A 47 11.05 -8.52 32.77
C ASN A 47 10.67 -9.77 33.58
N ASP A 48 9.38 -9.96 33.84
CA ASP A 48 8.86 -11.20 34.44
C ASP A 48 8.31 -12.10 33.33
N TRP A 49 9.22 -12.76 32.61
CA TRP A 49 8.89 -13.96 31.85
C TRP A 49 9.15 -15.18 32.73
N PRO A 50 8.21 -16.13 32.87
CA PRO A 50 8.49 -17.36 33.57
C PRO A 50 9.57 -18.16 32.82
N ALA A 51 10.66 -18.45 33.52
CA ALA A 51 11.76 -19.27 33.06
C ALA A 51 11.26 -20.67 32.67
N VAL A 52 11.47 -21.04 31.40
CA VAL A 52 11.41 -22.43 30.98
C VAL A 52 12.70 -23.14 31.45
N PRO A 53 12.61 -24.29 32.14
CA PRO A 53 13.80 -25.04 32.53
C PRO A 53 14.52 -25.57 31.28
N GLY A 54 15.80 -25.21 31.19
CA GLY A 54 16.70 -25.68 30.15
C GLY A 54 16.91 -27.19 30.22
N THR A 55 16.56 -27.88 29.15
CA THR A 55 17.03 -29.24 28.88
C THR A 55 18.40 -29.14 28.25
N GLN A 56 19.43 -29.41 29.06
CA GLN A 56 20.74 -29.78 28.58
C GLN A 56 20.64 -31.19 27.98
N MET A 57 20.77 -31.31 26.67
CA MET A 57 21.05 -32.60 26.03
C MET A 57 22.29 -32.46 25.14
N THR A 58 23.39 -32.91 25.75
CA THR A 58 24.53 -33.62 25.15
C THR A 58 24.65 -33.57 23.64
N SER A 59 25.62 -32.78 23.17
CA SER A 59 26.27 -32.96 21.88
C SER A 59 27.15 -34.21 21.97
N GLN A 60 26.69 -35.34 21.44
CA GLN A 60 27.52 -36.45 20.97
C GLN A 60 26.65 -37.55 20.34
N MET A 61 27.19 -38.13 19.26
CA MET A 61 26.71 -39.32 18.53
C MET A 61 25.50 -39.10 17.61
N ASN A 62 25.76 -38.94 16.30
CA ASN A 62 25.68 -40.08 15.38
C ASN A 62 26.15 -39.66 13.96
N GLN A 63 27.43 -39.88 13.66
CA GLN A 63 27.92 -39.93 12.29
C GLN A 63 28.05 -41.40 11.89
N GLN A 64 26.95 -42.11 11.65
CA GLN A 64 26.96 -43.36 10.87
C GLN A 64 25.63 -43.53 10.15
N TYR A 65 25.70 -44.09 8.94
CA TYR A 65 24.61 -44.47 8.02
C TYR A 65 24.21 -43.45 6.93
N TYR A 66 25.18 -43.19 6.03
CA TYR A 66 24.86 -43.17 4.60
C TYR A 66 25.14 -44.57 4.04
N GLN A 67 24.08 -45.33 3.77
CA GLN A 67 24.01 -46.39 2.75
C GLN A 67 22.61 -47.02 2.80
N SER A 68 21.73 -46.60 1.87
CA SER A 68 20.52 -47.34 1.55
C SER A 68 20.78 -48.18 0.28
N PRO A 69 20.42 -49.47 0.26
CA PRO A 69 20.62 -50.34 -0.88
C PRO A 69 19.59 -50.06 -1.99
N MET A 70 20.05 -50.14 -3.23
CA MET A 70 19.21 -50.21 -4.42
C MET A 70 18.48 -51.56 -4.42
N THR A 71 17.16 -51.57 -4.27
CA THR A 71 16.33 -52.70 -4.70
C THR A 71 15.32 -52.23 -5.73
N ASN A 72 15.60 -52.66 -6.96
CA ASN A 72 14.79 -52.58 -8.15
C ASN A 72 13.50 -53.42 -7.96
N ALA A 73 12.35 -52.77 -7.86
CA ALA A 73 11.05 -53.41 -7.94
C ALA A 73 10.25 -52.70 -9.04
N GLY A 74 10.00 -53.43 -10.13
CA GLY A 74 9.29 -52.93 -11.30
C GLY A 74 7.87 -52.53 -10.95
N TYR A 75 7.53 -51.28 -11.25
CA TYR A 75 6.16 -50.78 -11.27
C TYR A 75 5.65 -50.81 -12.72
N PRO A 76 4.39 -51.23 -12.96
CA PRO A 76 3.80 -51.14 -14.29
C PRO A 76 3.69 -49.69 -14.74
N VAL A 77 4.05 -49.44 -16.00
CA VAL A 77 3.96 -48.15 -16.68
C VAL A 77 2.49 -47.84 -16.98
N ASP A 78 1.75 -47.36 -15.99
CA ASP A 78 0.46 -46.72 -16.24
C ASP A 78 0.71 -45.36 -16.91
N THR A 79 0.28 -45.31 -18.17
CA THR A 79 0.13 -44.16 -19.06
C THR A 79 -0.14 -42.87 -18.30
N MET A 80 0.87 -41.99 -18.23
CA MET A 80 0.64 -40.62 -17.82
C MET A 80 -0.30 -39.96 -18.84
N PRO A 81 -1.38 -39.28 -18.41
CA PRO A 81 -2.06 -38.38 -19.30
C PRO A 81 -1.06 -37.29 -19.66
N THR A 82 -0.72 -37.22 -20.94
CA THR A 82 0.00 -36.11 -21.56
C THR A 82 -0.74 -34.84 -21.19
N GLN A 83 -0.29 -34.17 -20.12
CA GLN A 83 -0.71 -32.82 -19.82
C GLN A 83 -0.18 -32.00 -20.97
N ALA A 84 -1.09 -31.71 -21.91
CA ALA A 84 -0.86 -30.75 -22.97
C ALA A 84 -0.22 -29.53 -22.32
N ALA A 85 0.97 -29.17 -22.79
CA ALA A 85 1.58 -27.90 -22.47
C ALA A 85 0.56 -26.83 -22.80
N VAL A 86 -0.12 -26.33 -21.77
CA VAL A 86 -0.97 -25.15 -21.89
C VAL A 86 -0.02 -24.06 -22.33
N SER A 87 -0.15 -23.67 -23.61
CA SER A 87 0.57 -22.56 -24.20
C SER A 87 0.36 -21.37 -23.28
N ALA A 88 1.38 -21.05 -22.48
CA ALA A 88 1.39 -19.85 -21.67
C ALA A 88 1.36 -18.68 -22.66
N GLY A 89 0.15 -18.18 -22.94
CA GLY A 89 -0.01 -16.91 -23.63
C GLY A 89 0.82 -15.84 -22.93
N PRO A 90 1.22 -14.77 -23.62
CA PRO A 90 2.01 -13.70 -23.02
C PRO A 90 1.31 -13.23 -21.72
N PRO A 91 2.06 -12.89 -20.65
CA PRO A 91 1.46 -12.43 -19.40
C PRO A 91 0.57 -11.23 -19.69
N GLN A 92 -0.74 -11.43 -19.63
CA GLN A 92 -1.76 -10.47 -20.09
C GLN A 92 -1.90 -9.26 -19.15
N ASN A 93 -1.01 -9.10 -18.17
CA ASN A 93 -1.14 -8.09 -17.11
C ASN A 93 0.15 -7.34 -16.80
N LEU A 94 0.92 -7.02 -17.85
CA LEU A 94 2.08 -6.15 -17.74
C LEU A 94 1.64 -4.68 -17.71
N GLN A 95 1.68 -4.04 -16.55
CA GLN A 95 1.39 -2.61 -16.40
C GLN A 95 2.68 -1.81 -16.27
N ARG A 96 2.82 -0.73 -17.04
CA ARG A 96 3.97 0.16 -16.92
C ARG A 96 3.89 0.94 -15.62
N CYS A 97 5.01 1.04 -14.90
CA CYS A 97 5.11 1.91 -13.74
C CYS A 97 5.00 3.39 -14.15
N THR A 98 4.01 4.10 -13.61
CA THR A 98 3.78 5.53 -13.85
C THR A 98 4.21 6.43 -12.68
N TRP A 99 4.91 5.86 -11.69
CA TRP A 99 5.43 6.61 -10.55
C TRP A 99 6.27 7.82 -11.01
N GLU A 100 6.04 8.96 -10.39
CA GLU A 100 6.67 10.26 -10.70
C GLU A 100 6.51 10.70 -12.17
N GLY A 101 5.44 10.26 -12.85
CA GLY A 101 5.20 10.58 -14.26
C GLY A 101 5.75 9.53 -15.23
N GLY A 102 6.14 8.36 -14.73
CA GLY A 102 6.46 7.18 -15.56
C GLY A 102 7.88 7.12 -16.11
N TRP A 103 8.79 7.93 -15.58
CA TRP A 103 10.21 7.90 -15.93
C TRP A 103 10.91 6.58 -15.55
N CYS A 104 10.32 5.80 -14.64
CA CYS A 104 10.80 4.47 -14.28
C CYS A 104 10.92 3.54 -15.50
N GLY A 105 9.94 3.57 -16.40
CA GLY A 105 9.91 2.75 -17.61
C GLY A 105 9.75 1.23 -17.41
N ILE A 106 9.84 0.72 -16.18
CA ILE A 106 9.73 -0.70 -15.84
C ILE A 106 8.28 -1.17 -15.95
N TYR A 107 8.08 -2.37 -16.51
CA TYR A 107 6.80 -3.07 -16.49
C TYR A 107 6.69 -3.91 -15.23
N LEU A 108 5.58 -3.76 -14.51
CA LEU A 108 5.22 -4.60 -13.37
C LEU A 108 4.66 -5.92 -13.88
N ASP A 109 5.31 -7.02 -13.45
CA ASP A 109 4.90 -8.41 -13.66
C ASP A 109 3.99 -8.93 -12.54
N ASP A 110 4.07 -8.32 -11.36
CA ASP A 110 3.25 -8.60 -10.19
C ASP A 110 2.48 -7.34 -9.76
N LEU A 111 1.18 -7.30 -10.08
CA LEU A 111 0.28 -6.20 -9.72
C LEU A 111 -0.37 -6.39 -8.34
N THR A 112 0.06 -7.37 -7.55
CA THR A 112 -0.39 -7.47 -6.17
C THR A 112 0.17 -6.29 -5.34
N PRO A 113 -0.47 -5.94 -4.21
CA PRO A 113 0.06 -4.92 -3.31
C PRO A 113 1.52 -5.14 -2.91
N SER A 114 1.91 -6.40 -2.69
CA SER A 114 3.28 -6.78 -2.32
C SER A 114 4.26 -6.59 -3.49
N GLY A 115 3.88 -6.99 -4.71
CA GLY A 115 4.68 -6.81 -5.91
C GLY A 115 4.96 -5.34 -6.21
N ILE A 116 3.91 -4.52 -6.17
CA ILE A 116 4.02 -3.07 -6.35
C ILE A 116 4.90 -2.45 -5.25
N GLN A 117 4.70 -2.84 -3.99
CA GLN A 117 5.50 -2.33 -2.88
C GLN A 117 6.98 -2.67 -3.03
N ARG A 118 7.30 -3.91 -3.42
CA ARG A 118 8.68 -4.33 -3.71
C ARG A 118 9.28 -3.46 -4.80
N HIS A 119 8.56 -3.24 -5.90
CA HIS A 119 9.01 -2.36 -6.97
C HIS A 119 9.27 -0.92 -6.48
N LEU A 120 8.37 -0.34 -5.70
CA LEU A 120 8.57 0.99 -5.13
C LEU A 120 9.84 1.04 -4.27
N LYS A 121 9.99 0.09 -3.38
CA LYS A 121 11.14 0.00 -2.49
C LYS A 121 12.45 -0.04 -3.28
N ASP A 122 12.53 -0.89 -4.29
CA ASP A 122 13.79 -1.18 -4.99
C ASP A 122 14.16 -0.10 -6.01
N HIS A 123 13.17 0.55 -6.63
CA HIS A 123 13.41 1.49 -7.74
C HIS A 123 13.20 2.96 -7.40
N HIS A 124 12.42 3.28 -6.36
CA HIS A 124 12.05 4.67 -6.03
C HIS A 124 12.54 5.11 -4.65
N PHE A 125 12.82 4.16 -3.75
CA PHE A 125 13.22 4.45 -2.36
C PHE A 125 14.51 3.74 -1.94
N ASN A 126 15.24 3.11 -2.87
CA ASN A 126 16.52 2.44 -2.58
C ASN A 126 17.72 3.41 -2.71
N THR A 127 17.56 4.64 -2.22
CA THR A 127 18.63 5.66 -2.25
C THR A 127 19.10 5.97 -0.83
N LYS A 128 20.39 6.31 -0.67
CA LYS A 128 20.98 6.60 0.65
C LYS A 128 20.29 7.78 1.35
N ASP A 129 19.79 8.74 0.58
CA ASP A 129 19.15 9.95 1.08
C ASP A 129 17.69 9.73 1.50
N ARG A 130 17.04 8.66 1.01
CA ARG A 130 15.63 8.35 1.26
C ARG A 130 15.43 6.85 1.51
N PRO A 131 15.99 6.30 2.61
CA PRO A 131 15.86 4.88 2.88
C PRO A 131 14.39 4.48 3.10
N TRP A 132 13.99 3.36 2.52
CA TRP A 132 12.67 2.78 2.77
C TRP A 132 12.52 2.36 4.24
N SER A 133 11.44 2.83 4.86
CA SER A 133 10.95 2.35 6.15
C SER A 133 9.43 2.33 6.12
N ASN A 134 8.81 1.29 6.68
CA ASN A 134 7.35 1.15 6.69
C ASN A 134 6.67 2.33 7.41
N ARG A 135 7.36 2.94 8.39
CA ARG A 135 6.88 4.10 9.15
C ARG A 135 7.09 5.43 8.44
N ASN A 136 7.90 5.46 7.37
CA ASN A 136 8.06 6.67 6.58
C ASN A 136 6.76 6.98 5.86
N ARG A 137 6.49 8.27 5.71
CA ARG A 137 5.27 8.76 5.09
C ARG A 137 5.58 9.50 3.81
N GLY A 138 4.71 9.37 2.82
CA GLY A 138 4.79 10.11 1.57
C GLY A 138 3.46 10.13 0.83
N LYS A 139 3.42 10.92 -0.24
CA LYS A 139 2.27 10.98 -1.14
C LYS A 139 2.39 9.90 -2.22
N CYS A 140 1.25 9.43 -2.72
CA CYS A 140 1.24 8.63 -3.93
C CYS A 140 1.61 9.53 -5.12
N LEU A 141 2.60 9.11 -5.91
CA LEU A 141 3.06 9.82 -7.11
C LEU A 141 2.76 9.03 -8.39
N TRP A 142 1.82 8.09 -8.33
CA TRP A 142 1.47 7.24 -9.46
C TRP A 142 0.81 8.02 -10.61
N SER A 143 0.03 9.05 -10.29
CA SER A 143 -0.66 9.90 -11.26
C SER A 143 -0.72 11.35 -10.73
N PRO A 144 -0.60 12.39 -11.59
CA PRO A 144 -0.61 13.78 -11.14
C PRO A 144 -1.92 14.22 -10.47
N ASP A 145 -3.01 13.51 -10.76
CA ASP A 145 -4.36 13.69 -10.23
C ASP A 145 -4.64 12.86 -8.98
N CYS A 146 -3.67 12.08 -8.49
CA CYS A 146 -3.83 11.35 -7.24
C CYS A 146 -3.88 12.30 -6.04
N ARG A 147 -5.05 12.41 -5.42
CA ARG A 147 -5.30 13.29 -4.26
C ARG A 147 -5.10 12.59 -2.92
N SER A 148 -4.28 11.54 -2.88
CA SER A 148 -4.04 10.84 -1.63
C SER A 148 -3.32 11.73 -0.62
N ASP A 149 -3.78 11.73 0.63
CA ASP A 149 -3.02 12.31 1.74
C ASP A 149 -1.70 11.55 1.99
N LEU A 150 -0.85 12.12 2.85
CA LEU A 150 0.35 11.44 3.30
C LEU A 150 -0.01 10.08 3.91
N MET A 151 0.58 9.01 3.40
CA MET A 151 0.35 7.65 3.87
C MET A 151 1.67 6.96 4.18
N ASN A 152 1.60 5.91 5.01
CA ASN A 152 2.75 5.07 5.29
C ASN A 152 3.21 4.36 4.01
N TYR A 153 4.52 4.18 3.86
CA TYR A 153 5.08 3.49 2.70
C TYR A 153 4.56 2.06 2.55
N GLU A 154 4.30 1.36 3.66
CA GLU A 154 3.66 0.03 3.65
C GLU A 154 2.24 0.03 3.05
N SER A 155 1.57 1.17 3.00
CA SER A 155 0.22 1.30 2.44
C SER A 155 0.21 1.70 0.96
N LEU A 156 1.34 2.17 0.41
CA LEU A 156 1.42 2.63 -0.98
C LEU A 156 1.11 1.52 -1.98
N GLY A 157 1.65 0.31 -1.77
CA GLY A 157 1.40 -0.82 -2.66
C GLY A 157 -0.08 -1.16 -2.77
N LYS A 158 -0.76 -1.24 -1.62
CA LYS A 158 -2.22 -1.48 -1.55
C LYS A 158 -3.01 -0.35 -2.19
N HIS A 159 -2.66 0.89 -1.90
CA HIS A 159 -3.32 2.06 -2.47
C HIS A 159 -3.26 2.05 -4.00
N ILE A 160 -2.08 1.82 -4.59
CA ILE A 160 -1.90 1.79 -6.05
C ILE A 160 -2.67 0.63 -6.67
N ALA A 161 -2.59 -0.56 -6.08
CA ALA A 161 -3.30 -1.74 -6.56
C ALA A 161 -4.83 -1.50 -6.63
N GLN A 162 -5.38 -0.79 -5.66
CA GLN A 162 -6.83 -0.54 -5.57
C GLN A 162 -7.29 0.66 -6.40
N VAL A 163 -6.57 1.78 -6.32
CA VAL A 163 -7.01 3.06 -6.88
C VAL A 163 -6.60 3.22 -8.34
N HIS A 164 -5.39 2.81 -8.69
CA HIS A 164 -4.83 3.07 -10.01
C HIS A 164 -4.90 1.86 -10.93
N LEU A 165 -4.53 0.68 -10.41
CA LEU A 165 -4.44 -0.53 -11.22
C LEU A 165 -5.73 -1.36 -11.19
N LYS A 166 -6.53 -1.21 -10.13
CA LYS A 166 -7.73 -2.04 -9.88
C LYS A 166 -7.43 -3.54 -9.95
N SER A 167 -6.18 -3.93 -9.67
CA SER A 167 -5.68 -5.30 -9.81
C SER A 167 -6.17 -6.23 -8.70
N THR A 168 -6.70 -5.66 -7.60
CA THR A 168 -7.30 -6.41 -6.50
C THR A 168 -8.82 -6.45 -6.58
N LEU A 169 -9.43 -6.02 -7.70
CA LEU A 169 -10.87 -6.14 -7.86
C LEU A 169 -11.22 -7.58 -8.23
N GLU A 170 -12.17 -8.14 -7.49
CA GLU A 170 -12.76 -9.43 -7.79
C GLU A 170 -13.87 -9.24 -8.83
N ILE A 171 -13.88 -10.07 -9.87
CA ILE A 171 -14.86 -9.98 -10.96
C ILE A 171 -15.90 -11.08 -10.79
N CYS A 172 -17.17 -10.72 -10.87
CA CYS A 172 -18.24 -11.70 -10.93
C CYS A 172 -18.24 -12.40 -12.29
N ASP A 173 -18.19 -13.72 -12.27
CA ASP A 173 -18.23 -14.60 -13.43
C ASP A 173 -19.58 -14.61 -14.16
N ILE A 174 -20.67 -14.29 -13.45
CA ILE A 174 -22.03 -14.27 -14.02
C ILE A 174 -22.32 -12.92 -14.70
N CYS A 175 -22.08 -11.80 -14.01
CA CYS A 175 -22.48 -10.47 -14.51
C CYS A 175 -21.32 -9.57 -14.96
N GLY A 176 -20.06 -9.96 -14.71
CA GLY A 176 -18.87 -9.14 -14.98
C GLY A 176 -18.68 -7.95 -14.02
N GLY A 177 -19.47 -7.85 -12.95
CA GLY A 177 -19.36 -6.78 -11.96
C GLY A 177 -18.02 -6.83 -11.21
N HIS A 178 -17.45 -5.66 -10.92
CA HIS A 178 -16.17 -5.54 -10.22
C HIS A 178 -16.38 -5.16 -8.76
N PHE A 179 -15.72 -5.87 -7.84
CA PHE A 179 -15.89 -5.70 -6.41
C PHE A 179 -14.54 -5.52 -5.73
N ALA A 180 -14.41 -4.51 -4.88
CA ALA A 180 -13.16 -4.21 -4.18
C ALA A 180 -12.77 -5.25 -3.12
N ARG A 181 -13.70 -6.14 -2.77
CA ARG A 181 -13.50 -7.17 -1.74
C ARG A 181 -14.24 -8.44 -2.10
N SER A 182 -13.67 -9.58 -1.68
CA SER A 182 -14.22 -10.92 -1.91
C SER A 182 -15.56 -11.15 -1.22
N ASP A 183 -15.75 -10.65 0.00
CA ASP A 183 -17.02 -10.75 0.73
C ASP A 183 -18.16 -9.99 0.04
N ALA A 184 -17.85 -8.83 -0.56
CA ALA A 184 -18.81 -8.07 -1.35
C ALA A 184 -19.22 -8.83 -2.62
N LEU A 185 -18.26 -9.45 -3.32
CA LEU A 185 -18.55 -10.32 -4.47
C LEU A 185 -19.40 -11.54 -4.06
N LEU A 186 -19.05 -12.22 -2.96
CA LEU A 186 -19.78 -13.41 -2.50
C LEU A 186 -21.25 -13.09 -2.19
N ARG A 187 -21.51 -11.98 -1.49
CA ARG A 187 -22.86 -11.52 -1.21
C ARG A 187 -23.59 -11.13 -2.50
N HIS A 188 -22.92 -10.40 -3.39
CA HIS A 188 -23.46 -10.07 -4.69
C HIS A 188 -23.90 -11.33 -5.44
N ARG A 189 -23.03 -12.33 -5.56
CA ARG A 189 -23.30 -13.59 -6.25
C ARG A 189 -24.50 -14.35 -5.69
N ARG A 190 -24.71 -14.29 -4.37
CA ARG A 190 -25.80 -15.00 -3.71
C ARG A 190 -27.16 -14.31 -3.86
N GLU A 191 -27.18 -12.99 -3.77
CA GLU A 191 -28.43 -12.24 -3.52
C GLU A 191 -28.81 -11.31 -4.68
N ASN A 192 -27.82 -10.77 -5.39
CA ASN A 192 -28.01 -9.66 -6.33
C ASN A 192 -27.44 -9.97 -7.72
N CYS A 193 -27.06 -11.22 -7.96
CA CYS A 193 -26.54 -11.67 -9.24
C CYS A 193 -27.65 -12.43 -9.96
N GLY A 194 -27.93 -12.00 -11.19
CA GLY A 194 -29.12 -12.38 -11.96
C GLY A 194 -29.21 -13.87 -12.22
#